data_AF-A0A1F9SKH4-F1
#
_entry.id   AF-A0A1F9SKH4-F1
#
_cell.length_a   1.000
_cell.length_b   1.000
_cell.length_c   1.000
_cell.angle_alpha   90.00
_cell.angle_beta   90.00
_cell.angle_gamma   90.00
#
_symmetry.space_group_name_H-M   'P 1'
#
loop_
_entity.id
_entity.type
_entity.pdbx_description
1 polymer ?
#
loop_
_entity_poly.entity_id
_entity_poly.type
_entity_poly.pdbx_seq_one_letter_code
_entity_poly.pdbx_strand_id
1 'polypeptide(L)'
;MNDYIALLSACLAPVVAVVGLVFAGLQWWTTERERQNALFDRRFSFYTRLKQIYLSQHDTANPPMTEEDWFPLAEEAGFLFGEDIERHISSLADKKVEGSPFFPNEWFVAPFRKYLRF
;
A
#
# COMPACT_ATOMS: atom_id res chain seq x y z
N MET A 1 32.64 -44.41 -25.48
CA MET A 1 32.48 -42.93 -25.50
C MET A 1 31.05 -42.49 -25.20
N ASN A 2 30.04 -43.25 -25.64
CA ASN A 2 28.62 -42.91 -25.45
C ASN A 2 28.12 -43.05 -24.00
N ASP A 3 28.67 -43.98 -23.21
CA ASP A 3 28.20 -44.23 -21.83
C ASP A 3 28.50 -43.08 -20.86
N TYR A 4 29.63 -42.38 -21.03
CA TYR A 4 29.98 -41.21 -20.22
C TYR A 4 29.04 -40.03 -20.49
N ILE A 5 28.61 -39.85 -21.73
CA ILE A 5 27.67 -38.81 -22.13
C ILE A 5 26.27 -39.14 -21.59
N ALA A 6 25.88 -40.40 -21.62
CA ALA A 6 24.62 -40.87 -21.02
C ALA A 6 24.60 -40.70 -19.49
N LEU A 7 25.71 -40.99 -18.81
CA LEU A 7 25.84 -40.83 -17.35
C LEU A 7 25.79 -39.35 -16.93
N LEU A 8 26.47 -38.47 -17.67
CA LEU A 8 26.44 -37.02 -17.42
C LEU A 8 25.05 -36.43 -17.69
N SER A 9 24.36 -36.87 -18.74
CA SER A 9 22.98 -36.46 -19.05
C SER A 9 21.99 -36.92 -17.97
N ALA A 10 22.14 -38.15 -17.48
CA ALA A 10 21.31 -38.72 -16.43
C ALA A 10 21.47 -37.99 -15.08
N CYS A 11 22.65 -37.44 -14.80
CA CYS A 11 22.91 -36.65 -13.58
C CYS A 11 22.46 -35.18 -13.72
N LEU A 12 22.34 -34.67 -14.95
CA LEU A 12 21.90 -33.30 -15.20
C LEU A 12 20.43 -33.07 -14.82
N ALA A 13 19.56 -34.04 -15.14
CA ALA A 13 18.12 -33.94 -14.86
C ALA A 13 17.78 -33.74 -13.36
N PRO A 14 18.29 -34.54 -12.41
CA PRO A 14 18.03 -34.32 -10.99
C PRO A 14 18.66 -33.02 -10.47
N VAL A 15 19.84 -32.63 -10.99
CA VAL A 15 20.48 -31.36 -10.61
C VAL A 15 19.61 -30.17 -11.02
N VAL A 16 19.11 -30.15 -12.25
CA VAL A 16 18.20 -29.10 -12.73
C VAL A 16 16.89 -29.10 -11.93
N ALA A 17 16.35 -30.26 -11.58
CA ALA A 17 15.15 -30.37 -10.76
C ALA A 17 15.35 -29.80 -9.35
N VAL A 18 16.47 -30.10 -8.69
CA VAL A 18 16.81 -29.55 -7.36
C VAL A 18 16.98 -28.04 -7.43
N VAL A 19 17.71 -27.55 -8.43
CA VAL A 19 17.90 -26.10 -8.65
C VAL A 19 16.56 -25.40 -8.89
N GLY A 20 15.67 -25.99 -9.68
CA GLY A 20 14.32 -25.48 -9.92
C GLY A 20 13.48 -25.39 -8.64
N LEU A 21 13.54 -26.41 -7.78
CA LEU A 21 12.85 -26.41 -6.49
C LEU A 21 13.36 -25.31 -5.56
N VAL A 22 14.68 -25.09 -5.52
CA VAL A 22 15.29 -24.02 -4.73
C VAL A 22 14.81 -22.64 -5.22
N PHE A 23 14.83 -22.41 -6.53
CA PHE A 23 14.34 -21.15 -7.09
C PHE A 23 12.86 -20.92 -6.83
N ALA A 24 12.03 -21.95 -6.98
CA ALA A 24 10.60 -21.86 -6.68
C ALA A 24 10.34 -21.46 -5.21
N GLY A 25 11.08 -22.05 -4.27
CA GLY A 25 11.00 -21.68 -2.85
C GLY A 25 11.42 -20.24 -2.57
N LEU A 26 12.52 -19.80 -3.15
CA LEU A 26 13.00 -18.41 -3.02
C LEU A 26 12.03 -17.40 -3.64
N GLN A 27 11.42 -17.76 -4.77
CA GLN A 27 10.45 -16.92 -5.45
C GLN A 27 9.19 -16.75 -4.61
N TRP A 28 8.66 -17.85 -4.05
CA TRP A 28 7.51 -17.80 -3.15
C TRP A 28 7.73 -16.86 -1.96
N TRP A 29 8.89 -16.96 -1.31
CA TRP A 29 9.22 -16.11 -0.18
C TRP A 29 9.37 -14.63 -0.56
N THR A 30 9.99 -14.36 -1.71
CA THR A 30 10.13 -13.00 -2.25
C THR A 30 8.77 -12.40 -2.57
N THR A 31 7.90 -13.14 -3.26
CA THR A 31 6.56 -12.68 -3.64
C THR A 31 5.68 -12.36 -2.44
N GLU A 32 5.76 -13.13 -1.35
CA GLU A 32 4.97 -12.80 -0.15
C GLU A 32 5.45 -11.49 0.50
N ARG A 33 6.76 -11.25 0.53
CA ARG A 33 7.31 -9.97 1.02
C ARG A 33 6.94 -8.80 0.12
N GLU A 34 7.03 -8.98 -1.19
CA GLU A 34 6.60 -7.98 -2.17
C GLU A 34 5.12 -7.64 -2.03
N ARG A 35 4.26 -8.64 -1.77
CA ARG A 35 2.83 -8.42 -1.54
C ARG A 35 2.57 -7.52 -0.33
N GLN A 36 3.28 -7.74 0.76
CA GLN A 36 3.17 -6.91 1.97
C GLN A 36 3.67 -5.49 1.72
N ASN A 37 4.83 -5.34 1.06
CA ASN A 37 5.37 -4.04 0.71
C ASN A 37 4.45 -3.27 -0.26
N ALA A 38 3.90 -3.93 -1.28
CA ALA A 38 2.98 -3.32 -2.23
C ALA A 38 1.69 -2.83 -1.55
N LEU A 39 1.20 -3.56 -0.55
CA LEU A 39 0.05 -3.14 0.24
C LEU A 39 0.37 -1.93 1.14
N PHE A 40 1.55 -1.91 1.75
CA PHE A 40 2.04 -0.75 2.49
C PHE A 40 2.20 0.47 1.57
N ASP A 41 2.83 0.31 0.41
CA ASP A 41 3.06 1.39 -0.54
C ASP A 41 1.73 2.00 -1.02
N ARG A 42 0.71 1.17 -1.32
CA ARG A 42 -0.64 1.64 -1.66
C ARG A 42 -1.28 2.45 -0.53
N ARG A 43 -1.16 1.98 0.71
CA ARG A 43 -1.67 2.71 1.88
C ARG A 43 -0.94 4.02 2.09
N PHE A 44 0.38 4.01 1.96
CA PHE A 44 1.21 5.20 2.13
C PHE A 44 0.96 6.24 1.03
N SER A 45 0.80 5.81 -0.23
CA SER A 45 0.46 6.69 -1.34
C SER A 45 -0.90 7.34 -1.14
N PHE A 46 -1.90 6.57 -0.70
CA PHE A 46 -3.23 7.10 -0.39
C PHE A 46 -3.16 8.15 0.73
N TYR A 47 -2.49 7.83 1.84
CA TYR A 47 -2.34 8.75 2.96
C TYR A 47 -1.63 10.05 2.55
N THR A 48 -0.58 9.95 1.73
CA THR A 48 0.16 11.12 1.23
C THR A 48 -0.72 11.99 0.35
N ARG A 49 -1.52 11.38 -0.54
CA ARG A 49 -2.49 12.08 -1.39
C ARG A 49 -3.55 12.79 -0.55
N LEU A 50 -4.15 12.09 0.43
CA LEU A 50 -5.15 12.65 1.33
C LEU A 50 -4.59 13.81 2.16
N LYS A 51 -3.35 13.68 2.65
CA LYS A 51 -2.65 14.76 3.36
C LYS A 51 -2.47 15.99 2.48
N GLN A 52 -2.08 15.83 1.22
CA GLN A 52 -1.93 16.96 0.29
C GLN A 52 -3.27 17.67 0.05
N ILE A 53 -4.34 16.89 -0.16
CA ILE A 53 -5.71 17.41 -0.30
C ILE A 53 -6.13 18.18 0.96
N TYR A 54 -5.92 17.60 2.14
CA TYR A 54 -6.25 18.25 3.40
C TYR A 54 -5.46 19.54 3.62
N LEU A 55 -4.18 19.59 3.24
CA LEU A 55 -3.37 20.80 3.34
C LEU A 55 -3.77 21.86 2.30
N SER A 56 -4.19 21.47 1.09
CA SER A 56 -4.63 22.44 0.07
C SER A 56 -5.93 23.16 0.45
N GLN A 57 -6.72 22.58 1.34
CA GLN A 57 -7.94 23.19 1.91
C GLN A 57 -7.63 24.32 2.93
N HIS A 58 -6.37 24.45 3.37
CA HIS A 58 -5.94 25.59 4.20
C HIS A 58 -5.77 26.87 3.35
N ASP A 59 -5.48 26.72 2.06
CA ASP A 59 -5.35 27.86 1.16
C ASP A 59 -6.74 28.39 0.78
N THR A 60 -7.04 29.61 1.22
CA THR A 60 -8.29 30.32 0.88
C THR A 60 -8.50 30.58 -0.61
N ALA A 61 -7.45 30.42 -1.43
CA ALA A 61 -7.55 30.51 -2.89
C ALA A 61 -8.16 29.25 -3.53
N ASN A 62 -8.17 28.11 -2.83
CA ASN A 62 -8.76 26.88 -3.33
C ASN A 62 -10.23 26.76 -2.92
N PRO A 63 -11.11 26.35 -3.84
CA PRO A 63 -12.48 26.06 -3.48
C PRO A 63 -12.54 24.91 -2.47
N PRO A 64 -13.41 25.00 -1.45
CA PRO A 64 -13.59 23.92 -0.51
C PRO A 64 -14.08 22.67 -1.24
N MET A 65 -13.55 21.50 -0.86
CA MET A 65 -14.03 20.24 -1.41
C MET A 65 -15.49 20.02 -1.04
N THR A 66 -16.27 19.54 -2.00
CA THR A 66 -17.67 19.18 -1.82
C THR A 66 -17.80 17.78 -1.26
N GLU A 67 -18.96 17.43 -0.70
CA GLU A 67 -19.25 16.06 -0.25
C GLU A 67 -19.04 15.02 -1.36
N GLU A 68 -19.32 15.39 -2.61
CA GLU A 68 -19.11 14.56 -3.80
C GLU A 68 -17.62 14.25 -4.04
N ASP A 69 -16.70 15.13 -3.64
CA ASP A 69 -15.26 14.92 -3.74
C ASP A 69 -14.72 13.99 -2.63
N TRP A 70 -15.37 14.02 -1.46
CA TRP A 70 -14.98 13.20 -0.31
C TRP A 70 -15.46 11.75 -0.42
N PHE A 71 -16.60 11.51 -1.06
CA PHE A 71 -17.18 10.17 -1.22
C PHE A 71 -16.22 9.14 -1.88
N PRO A 72 -15.61 9.41 -3.04
CA PRO A 72 -14.68 8.45 -3.66
C PRO A 72 -13.40 8.24 -2.82
N LEU A 73 -12.97 9.26 -2.08
CA LEU A 73 -11.83 9.13 -1.14
C LEU A 73 -12.17 8.24 0.04
N ALA A 74 -13.40 8.34 0.57
CA ALA A 74 -13.87 7.51 1.66
C ALA A 74 -14.01 6.04 1.22
N GLU A 75 -14.58 5.78 0.04
CA GLU A 75 -14.71 4.43 -0.53
C GLU A 75 -13.35 3.75 -0.76
N GLU A 76 -12.39 4.48 -1.36
CA GLU A 76 -11.02 3.95 -1.55
C GLU A 76 -10.33 3.68 -0.20
N ALA A 77 -10.57 4.49 0.82
CA ALA A 77 -10.06 4.24 2.15
C ALA A 77 -10.71 3.03 2.84
N GLY A 78 -12.02 2.84 2.65
CA GLY A 78 -12.74 1.65 3.11
C GLY A 78 -12.11 0.38 2.56
N PHE A 79 -11.73 0.38 1.28
CA PHE A 79 -11.05 -0.75 0.66
C PHE A 79 -9.61 -0.98 1.20
N LEU A 80 -8.83 0.08 1.42
CA LEU A 80 -7.41 -0.03 1.79
C LEU A 80 -7.18 -0.23 3.30
N PHE A 81 -8.01 0.36 4.14
CA PHE A 81 -7.83 0.45 5.59
C PHE A 81 -9.01 -0.11 6.39
N GLY A 82 -10.17 -0.31 5.76
CA GLY A 82 -11.41 -0.75 6.40
C GLY A 82 -12.34 0.40 6.81
N GLU A 83 -13.53 0.03 7.28
CA GLU A 83 -14.63 0.97 7.60
C GLU A 83 -14.27 2.07 8.61
N ASP A 84 -13.30 1.81 9.51
CA ASP A 84 -12.89 2.78 10.53
C ASP A 84 -12.35 4.09 9.90
N ILE A 85 -11.56 3.96 8.83
CA ILE A 85 -10.97 5.11 8.14
C ILE A 85 -11.96 5.73 7.16
N GLU A 86 -12.79 4.93 6.51
CA GLU A 86 -13.87 5.42 5.66
C GLU A 86 -14.77 6.39 6.43
N ARG A 87 -15.27 5.98 7.60
CA ARG A 87 -16.09 6.84 8.47
C ARG A 87 -15.34 8.09 8.92
N HIS A 88 -14.03 7.98 9.16
CA HIS A 88 -13.21 9.12 9.50
C HIS A 88 -13.13 10.13 8.34
N ILE A 89 -12.91 9.68 7.10
CA ILE A 89 -12.86 10.56 5.94
C ILE A 89 -14.22 11.19 5.65
N SER A 90 -15.31 10.44 5.75
CA SER A 90 -16.65 11.01 5.61
C SER A 90 -16.91 12.11 6.64
N SER A 91 -16.39 11.97 7.86
CA SER A 91 -16.51 13.01 8.89
C SER A 91 -15.63 14.24 8.67
N LEU A 92 -14.70 14.22 7.70
CA LEU A 92 -13.89 15.37 7.31
C LEU A 92 -14.65 16.31 6.38
N ALA A 93 -15.67 15.84 5.66
CA ALA A 93 -16.47 16.67 4.75
C ALA A 93 -17.11 17.87 5.45
N ASP A 94 -17.54 17.71 6.70
CA ASP A 94 -18.18 18.75 7.50
C ASP A 94 -17.19 19.61 8.32
N LYS A 95 -15.91 19.23 8.36
CA LYS A 95 -14.94 19.85 9.27
C LYS A 95 -14.02 20.80 8.52
N LYS A 96 -13.96 22.04 8.98
CA LYS A 96 -12.93 22.99 8.55
C LYS A 96 -11.56 22.45 8.95
N VAL A 97 -10.59 22.65 8.06
CA VAL A 97 -9.19 22.34 8.33
C VAL A 97 -8.71 23.20 9.48
N GLU A 98 -8.68 22.62 10.66
CA GLU A 98 -8.03 23.22 11.82
C GLU A 98 -6.52 22.96 11.71
N GLY A 99 -5.68 23.81 12.31
CA GLY A 99 -4.23 23.56 12.47
C GLY A 99 -3.28 24.22 11.46
N SER A 100 -2.12 23.61 11.22
CA SER A 100 -1.00 24.23 10.49
C SER A 100 -1.11 24.00 8.98
N PRO A 101 -0.79 25.01 8.14
CA PRO A 101 -0.75 24.85 6.68
C PRO A 101 0.36 23.91 6.19
N PHE A 102 1.28 23.49 7.06
CA PHE A 102 2.38 22.59 6.72
C PHE A 102 2.19 21.17 7.25
N PHE A 103 1.36 20.99 8.28
CA PHE A 103 1.22 19.72 8.99
C PHE A 103 -0.24 19.43 9.31
N PRO A 104 -0.76 18.25 8.91
CA PRO A 104 -2.10 17.83 9.31
C PRO A 104 -2.16 17.59 10.82
N ASN A 105 -3.35 17.77 11.39
CA ASN A 105 -3.56 17.68 12.82
C ASN A 105 -3.39 16.27 13.34
N GLU A 106 -3.12 16.13 14.65
CA GLU A 106 -3.14 14.82 15.29
C GLU A 106 -4.47 14.08 15.10
N TRP A 107 -5.60 14.81 15.06
CA TRP A 107 -6.92 14.19 14.81
C TRP A 107 -7.02 13.53 13.43
N PHE A 108 -6.37 14.12 12.41
CA PHE A 108 -6.29 13.55 11.06
C PHE A 108 -5.32 12.38 11.01
N VAL A 109 -4.17 12.47 11.69
CA VAL A 109 -3.10 11.46 11.58
C VAL A 109 -3.35 10.22 12.47
N ALA A 110 -3.99 10.40 13.63
CA ALA A 110 -4.13 9.35 14.64
C ALA A 110 -4.76 8.05 14.11
N PRO A 111 -5.86 8.07 13.31
CA PRO A 111 -6.48 6.86 12.81
C PRO A 111 -5.55 6.05 11.89
N PHE A 112 -4.72 6.74 11.08
CA PHE A 112 -3.80 6.10 10.13
C PHE A 112 -2.57 5.47 10.79
N ARG A 113 -2.19 5.89 12.01
CA ARG A 113 -1.00 5.34 12.71
C ARG A 113 -1.08 3.83 12.92
N LYS A 114 -2.29 3.28 13.11
CA LYS A 114 -2.51 1.83 13.25
C LYS A 114 -2.11 1.05 11.99
N TYR A 115 -2.26 1.66 10.82
CA TYR A 115 -2.10 1.00 9.52
C TYR A 115 -0.77 1.32 8.83
N LEU A 116 -0.07 2.35 9.30
CA LEU A 116 1.22 2.81 8.79
C LEU A 116 2.41 2.38 9.67
N ARG A 117 2.19 1.56 10.71
CA ARG A 117 3.25 0.95 11.52
C ARG A 117 3.52 -0.47 11.02
N PHE A 118 4.80 -0.79 10.82
CA PHE A 118 5.31 -2.14 10.55
C PHE A 118 5.33 -2.99 11.82
#